data_AF-A0A914RZM5-F1
#
_entry.id   AF-A0A914RZM5-F1
#
_cell.length_a   1.000
_cell.length_b   1.000
_cell.length_c   1.000
_cell.angle_alpha   90.00
_cell.angle_beta   90.00
_cell.angle_gamma   90.00
#
_symmetry.space_group_name_H-M   'P 1'
#
loop_
_entity.id
_entity.type
_entity.pdbx_description
1 polymer ?
#
loop_
_entity_poly.entity_id
_entity_poly.type
_entity_poly.pdbx_seq_one_letter_code
_entity_poly.pdbx_strand_id
1 'polypeptide(L)' 'MIGVIVAHAYGRVSRELIEWLLKNPYPTNFFTLRLLVAPAQGLFLENVVYDRRMFTNPVPYHSHSWDADLSIV' A
#
# COMPACT_ATOMS: atom_id res chain seq x y z
N MET A 1 4.77 -8.50 -4.71
CA MET A 1 5.01 -9.20 -3.42
C MET A 1 4.24 -10.51 -3.33
N ILE A 2 2.90 -10.51 -3.24
CA ILE A 2 2.09 -11.75 -3.05
C ILE A 2 2.43 -12.87 -4.05
N GLY A 3 2.49 -12.57 -5.35
CA GLY A 3 2.82 -13.58 -6.36
C GLY A 3 4.20 -14.23 -6.16
N VAL A 4 5.18 -13.47 -5.69
CA VAL A 4 6.54 -13.97 -5.40
C VAL A 4 6.55 -14.87 -4.17
N ILE A 5 5.80 -14.52 -3.13
CA ILE A 5 5.66 -15.33 -1.91
C ILE A 5 5.04 -16.68 -2.26
N VAL A 6 3.95 -16.68 -3.02
CA VAL A 6 3.28 -17.90 -3.48
C VAL A 6 4.22 -18.74 -4.36
N ALA A 7 4.91 -18.11 -5.32
CA ALA A 7 5.85 -18.81 -6.19
C ALA A 7 6.99 -19.47 -5.40
N HIS A 8 7.50 -18.81 -4.36
CA HIS A 8 8.52 -19.38 -3.47
C HIS A 8 8.00 -20.57 -2.67
N ALA A 9 6.77 -20.48 -2.13
CA ALA A 9 6.15 -21.59 -1.40
C ALA A 9 6.01 -22.86 -2.26
N TYR A 10 5.82 -22.70 -3.57
CA TYR A 10 5.80 -23.81 -4.54
C TYR A 10 7.17 -24.17 -5.13
N GLY A 11 8.27 -23.61 -4.62
CA GLY A 11 9.63 -23.89 -5.10
C GLY A 11 9.95 -23.32 -6.49
N ARG A 12 9.13 -22.40 -7.02
CA ARG A 12 9.32 -21.77 -8.34
C ARG A 12 10.24 -20.55 -8.32
N VAL A 13 10.46 -19.97 -7.14
CA VAL A 13 11.33 -18.82 -6.92
C VAL A 13 12.28 -19.12 -5.77
N SER A 14 13.58 -18.90 -5.98
CA SER A 14 14.59 -19.11 -4.96
C SER A 14 14.63 -17.95 -3.95
N ARG A 15 15.18 -18.21 -2.75
CA ARG A 15 15.33 -17.17 -1.73
C ARG A 15 16.31 -16.09 -2.18
N GLU A 16 17.38 -16.47 -2.86
CA GLU A 16 18.42 -15.57 -3.37
C GLU A 16 17.83 -14.58 -4.37
N LEU A 17 16.89 -15.02 -5.21
CA LEU A 17 16.19 -14.14 -6.14
C LEU A 17 15.33 -13.11 -5.39
N ILE A 18 14.65 -13.51 -4.31
CA ILE A 18 13.87 -12.58 -3.47
C ILE A 18 14.79 -11.54 -2.84
N GLU A 19 15.91 -11.96 -2.28
CA GLU A 19 16.90 -11.06 -1.69
C GLU A 19 17.49 -10.09 -2.73
N TRP A 20 17.73 -10.56 -3.96
CA TRP A 20 18.17 -9.71 -5.06
C TRP A 20 17.10 -8.69 -5.46
N LEU A 21 15.82 -9.09 -5.56
CA LEU A 21 14.70 -8.20 -5.89
C LEU A 21 14.52 -7.09 -4.85
N LEU A 22 14.69 -7.41 -3.56
CA LEU A 22 14.62 -6.41 -2.48
C LEU A 22 15.75 -5.39 -2.56
N LYS A 23 16.94 -5.80 -3.01
CA LYS A 23 18.08 -4.90 -3.25
C LYS A 23 17.95 -4.10 -4.55
N ASN A 24 17.14 -4.58 -5.51
CA ASN A 24 16.97 -3.98 -6.84
C ASN A 24 15.48 -3.75 -7.13
N PRO A 25 14.80 -2.81 -6.44
CA PRO A 25 13.34 -2.70 -6.42
C PRO A 25 12.72 -2.06 -7.67
N TYR A 26 13.42 -2.04 -8.81
CA TYR A 26 12.90 -1.48 -10.05
C TYR A 26 11.72 -2.31 -10.56
N PRO A 27 10.54 -1.72 -10.82
CA PRO A 27 9.35 -2.46 -11.27
C PRO A 27 9.58 -3.29 -12.54
N THR A 28 10.44 -2.80 -13.44
CA THR A 28 10.85 -3.49 -14.66
C THR A 28 11.53 -4.83 -14.39
N ASN A 29 12.23 -5.01 -13.26
CA ASN A 29 12.85 -6.29 -12.91
C ASN A 29 11.81 -7.40 -12.75
N PHE A 30 10.66 -7.08 -12.14
CA PHE A 30 9.58 -8.05 -11.93
C PHE A 30 8.95 -8.48 -13.26
N PHE A 31 8.80 -7.53 -14.19
CA PHE A 31 8.30 -7.79 -15.53
C PHE A 31 9.28 -8.62 -16.37
N THR A 32 10.56 -8.24 -16.41
CA THR A 32 11.61 -8.93 -17.16
C THR A 32 11.82 -10.37 -16.67
N LEU A 33 11.76 -10.58 -15.36
CA LEU A 33 11.85 -11.91 -14.75
C LEU A 33 10.56 -12.73 -14.87
N ARG A 34 9.54 -12.21 -15.58
CA ARG A 34 8.24 -12.87 -15.81
C ARG A 34 7.59 -13.37 -14.50
N LEU A 35 7.74 -12.61 -13.43
CA LEU A 35 7.12 -12.94 -12.15
C LEU A 35 5.61 -12.72 -12.27
N LEU A 36 4.84 -13.74 -11.89
CA LEU A 36 3.38 -13.68 -11.97
C LEU A 36 2.82 -12.63 -11.02
N VAL A 37 1.98 -11.75 -11.56
CA VAL A 37 1.20 -10.80 -10.78
C VAL A 37 0.05 -11.55 -10.11
N ALA A 38 -0.13 -11.34 -8.80
CA ALA A 38 -1.25 -11.93 -8.09
C ALA A 38 -2.59 -11.35 -8.60
N PRO A 39 -3.64 -12.16 -8.74
CA PRO A 39 -4.95 -11.66 -9.15
C PRO A 39 -5.50 -10.61 -8.18
N ALA A 40 -6.03 -9.50 -8.73
CA ALA A 40 -6.55 -8.39 -7.93
C ALA A 40 -7.80 -8.77 -7.13
N GLN A 41 -8.58 -9.75 -7.59
CA GLN A 41 -9.84 -10.18 -6.96
C GLN A 41 -9.65 -10.79 -5.56
N GLY A 42 -8.42 -11.16 -5.20
CA GLY A 42 -8.07 -11.68 -3.87
C GLY A 42 -7.47 -10.62 -2.93
N LEU A 43 -7.35 -9.36 -3.36
CA LEU A 43 -6.77 -8.28 -2.57
C LEU A 43 -7.87 -7.34 -2.07
N PHE A 44 -8.06 -7.32 -0.75
CA PHE A 44 -9.09 -6.51 -0.10
C PHE A 44 -8.44 -5.46 0.80
N LEU A 45 -8.97 -4.23 0.77
CA LEU A 45 -8.62 -3.20 1.75
C LEU A 45 -9.35 -3.53 3.06
N GLU A 46 -8.61 -3.91 4.08
CA GLU A 46 -9.20 -4.31 5.37
C GLU A 46 -9.46 -3.12 6.29
N ASN A 47 -8.44 -2.30 6.55
CA ASN A 47 -8.54 -1.18 7.47
C ASN A 47 -7.60 -0.04 7.04
N VAL A 48 -7.96 1.19 7.40
CA VAL A 48 -7.13 2.38 7.24
C VAL A 48 -6.93 3.02 8.60
N VAL A 49 -5.69 3.03 9.07
CA VAL A 49 -5.33 3.61 10.37
C VAL A 49 -4.80 5.02 10.15
N TYR A 50 -5.42 5.99 10.82
CA TYR A 50 -5.02 7.40 10.80
C TYR A 50 -4.41 7.80 12.13
N ASP A 51 -3.40 8.67 12.10
CA ASP A 51 -2.87 9.30 13.31
C ASP A 51 -3.97 10.16 13.94
N ARG A 52 -4.10 10.11 15.27
CA ARG A 52 -5.09 10.92 15.99
C ARG A 52 -4.98 12.41 15.67
N ARG A 53 -3.76 12.90 15.41
CA ARG A 53 -3.47 14.29 15.01
C ARG A 53 -4.15 14.70 13.72
N MET A 54 -4.44 13.75 12.82
CA MET A 54 -5.18 14.04 11.59
C MET A 54 -6.64 14.41 11.85
N PHE A 55 -7.19 14.04 13.01
CA PHE A 55 -8.53 14.45 13.44
C PHE A 55 -8.51 15.70 14.33
N THR A 56 -7.46 15.88 15.13
CA THR A 56 -7.36 17.02 16.06
C THR A 56 -6.69 18.27 15.43
N ASN A 57 -5.90 18.09 14.38
CA ASN A 57 -5.17 19.13 13.64
C ASN A 57 -5.10 18.71 12.15
N PRO A 58 -6.25 18.63 11.45
CA PRO A 58 -6.28 18.19 10.06
C PRO A 58 -5.48 19.15 9.17
N VAL A 59 -4.61 18.60 8.31
CA VAL A 59 -3.89 19.37 7.28
C VAL A 59 -4.09 18.69 5.93
N PRO A 60 -4.66 19.36 4.91
CA PRO A 60 -5.18 20.73 4.96
C PRO A 60 -6.43 20.85 5.84
N TYR A 61 -6.59 22.01 6.47
CA TYR A 61 -7.82 22.39 7.15
C TYR A 61 -8.91 22.62 6.10
N HIS A 62 -9.97 21.82 6.12
CA HIS A 62 -11.18 22.11 5.37
C HIS A 62 -12.21 22.71 6.33
N SER A 63 -12.51 24.00 6.17
CA SER A 63 -13.63 24.67 6.83
C SER A 63 -14.76 24.82 5.81
N HIS A 64 -15.94 24.32 6.13
CA HIS A 64 -17.14 24.60 5.34
C HIS A 64 -17.65 26.01 5.66
N SER A 65 -18.34 26.65 4.71
CA SER A 65 -18.88 27.99 4.89
C SER A 65 -19.95 28.08 5.99
N TRP A 66 -20.57 26.96 6.37
CA TRP A 66 -21.56 26.86 7.43
C TRP A 66 -20.95 26.61 8.82
N ASP A 67 -19.63 26.42 8.94
CA ASP A 67 -18.96 26.24 10.24
C ASP A 67 -18.87 27.56 11.05
N ALA A 68 -19.15 28.70 10.41
CA ALA A 68 -19.14 30.03 11.03
C ALA A 68 -20.42 30.36 11.83
N ASP A 69 -21.52 29.62 11.62
CA ASP A 69 -22.82 29.92 12.28
C ASP A 69 -22.89 29.45 13.75
N LEU A 70 -21.83 28.81 14.26
CA LEU A 70 -21.73 28.33 15.64
C LEU A 70 -21.00 29.28 16.60
N SER A 71 -20.51 30.44 16.14
CA SER A 71 -20.01 31.49 17.05
C SER A 71 -21.18 32.34 17.56
N ILE A 72 -21.96 31.78 18.48
CA ILE A 72 -22.81 32.56 19.38
C ILE A 72 -21.92 33.03 20.54
N VAL A 73 -21.39 34.25 20.45
CA VAL A 73 -21.35 35.28 21.51
C VAL A 73 -21.28 36.64 20.82
#